data_AF-A0A0D5BUP2-F1
#
_entry.id   AF-A0A0D5BUP2-F1
#
_cell.length_a   1.000
_cell.length_b   1.000
_cell.length_c   1.000
_cell.angle_alpha   90.00
_cell.angle_beta   90.00
_cell.angle_gamma   90.00
#
_symmetry.space_group_name_H-M   'P 1'
#
loop_
_entity.id
_entity.type
_entity.pdbx_description
1 polymer ?
#
loop_
_entity_poly.entity_id
_entity_poly.type
_entity_poly.pdbx_seq_one_letter_code
_entity_poly.pdbx_strand_id
1 'polypeptide(L)'
;GSDDTIFEIFGDSETLRNTVEKDLHKNASDSRTEEGLKDVYERLRPGEPKTADSSRNLLNARFFDPKRYDLANVGRYKVNKKLDLKTRLLNLTLAETLVDPETGEIIVEKGTVLTHQVMETLAPFIDNGLNSVTYYPSEDGVVTDPMTVQVIKVFSPRDPEREVNVIGNGYPEAAVKTVRPADIIASM
;
A
#
# COMPACT_ATOMS: atom_id res chain seq x y z
N GLY A 1 -4.78 -3.99 14.84
CA GLY A 1 -4.14 -4.67 13.68
C GLY A 1 -3.17 -5.72 14.17
N SER A 2 -2.90 -6.75 13.36
CA SER A 2 -1.94 -7.82 13.68
C SER A 2 -0.73 -7.78 12.74
N ASP A 3 0.38 -8.42 13.16
CA ASP A 3 1.55 -8.57 12.30
C ASP A 3 1.24 -9.41 11.06
N ASP A 4 0.36 -10.41 11.18
CA ASP A 4 -0.06 -11.25 10.06
C ASP A 4 -0.64 -10.42 8.92
N THR A 5 -1.48 -9.42 9.21
CA THR A 5 -2.02 -8.51 8.20
C THR A 5 -0.91 -7.68 7.54
N ILE A 6 0.13 -7.29 8.29
CA ILE A 6 1.26 -6.53 7.75
C ILE A 6 2.05 -7.41 6.76
N PHE A 7 2.31 -8.67 7.11
CA PHE A 7 2.98 -9.63 6.22
C PHE A 7 2.13 -10.01 5.00
N GLU A 8 0.81 -10.07 5.15
CA GLU A 8 -0.10 -10.29 4.02
C GLU A 8 -0.03 -9.13 3.01
N ILE A 9 -0.03 -7.89 3.49
CA ILE A 9 0.01 -6.70 2.64
C ILE A 9 1.37 -6.57 1.94
N PHE A 10 2.45 -6.52 2.72
CA PHE A 10 3.79 -6.18 2.21
C PHE A 10 4.60 -7.39 1.74
N GLY A 11 4.08 -8.60 1.96
CA GLY A 11 4.80 -9.83 1.76
C GLY A 11 5.77 -10.12 2.89
N ASP A 12 6.37 -11.30 2.84
CA ASP A 12 7.28 -11.76 3.85
C ASP A 12 8.74 -11.45 3.48
N SER A 13 9.30 -10.41 4.10
CA SER A 13 10.69 -10.00 3.90
C SER A 13 11.49 -10.07 5.18
N GLU A 14 12.76 -10.44 5.08
CA GLU A 14 13.69 -10.41 6.21
C GLU A 14 13.75 -9.02 6.86
N THR A 15 13.78 -7.96 6.05
CA THR A 15 13.78 -6.57 6.53
C THR A 15 12.51 -6.23 7.30
N LEU A 16 11.34 -6.69 6.84
CA LEU A 16 10.07 -6.46 7.51
C LEU A 16 10.00 -7.26 8.81
N ARG A 17 10.38 -8.55 8.79
CA ARG A 17 10.48 -9.39 9.99
C ARG A 17 11.35 -8.74 11.07
N ASN A 18 12.55 -8.30 10.69
CA ASN A 18 13.47 -7.62 11.60
C ASN A 18 12.91 -6.29 12.12
N THR A 19 12.07 -5.61 11.35
CA THR A 19 11.43 -4.34 11.76
C THR A 19 10.29 -4.60 12.74
N VAL A 20 9.42 -5.57 12.45
CA VAL A 20 8.34 -6.02 13.34
C VAL A 20 8.92 -6.58 14.65
N GLU A 21 10.02 -7.31 14.57
CA GLU A 21 10.71 -7.82 15.76
C GLU A 21 11.27 -6.69 16.63
N LYS A 22 11.68 -5.56 16.05
CA LYS A 22 12.17 -4.40 16.81
C LYS A 22 11.07 -3.46 17.29
N ASP A 23 9.82 -3.71 16.92
CA ASP A 23 8.68 -2.92 17.40
C ASP A 23 8.56 -3.00 18.93
N LEU A 24 8.27 -1.86 19.56
CA LEU A 24 8.18 -1.73 21.01
C LEU A 24 6.84 -2.22 21.55
N HIS A 25 5.77 -2.07 20.75
CA HIS A 25 4.40 -2.31 21.18
C HIS A 25 4.00 -3.77 21.00
N LYS A 26 4.54 -4.66 21.83
CA LYS A 26 4.25 -6.11 21.80
C LYS A 26 3.36 -6.61 22.94
N ASN A 27 2.94 -5.71 23.84
CA ASN A 27 2.09 -6.09 24.96
C ASN A 27 0.69 -6.47 24.45
N ALA A 28 0.25 -7.69 24.71
CA ALA A 28 -1.05 -8.20 24.27
C ALA A 28 -2.24 -7.54 24.99
N SER A 29 -2.00 -6.92 26.16
CA SER A 29 -3.03 -6.23 26.93
C SER A 29 -3.38 -4.84 26.39
N ASP A 30 -2.52 -4.26 25.54
CA ASP A 30 -2.68 -2.90 25.02
C ASP A 30 -3.08 -2.94 23.53
N SER A 31 -3.84 -1.95 23.08
CA SER A 31 -4.10 -1.79 21.65
C SER A 31 -2.84 -1.31 20.93
N ARG A 32 -2.24 -2.19 20.11
CA ARG A 32 -1.06 -1.84 19.30
C ARG A 32 -1.29 -0.65 18.38
N THR A 33 -2.52 -0.49 17.89
CA THR A 33 -2.89 0.65 17.04
C THR A 33 -2.86 1.94 17.86
N GLU A 34 -3.46 1.96 19.06
CA GLU A 34 -3.45 3.15 19.91
C GLU A 34 -2.05 3.53 20.40
N GLU A 35 -1.24 2.55 20.80
CA GLU A 35 0.12 2.80 21.24
C GLU A 35 1.00 3.34 20.11
N GLY A 36 0.89 2.76 18.90
CA GLY A 36 1.57 3.29 17.73
C GLY A 36 1.13 4.73 17.37
N LEU A 37 -0.16 5.05 17.53
CA LEU A 37 -0.67 6.41 17.35
C LEU A 37 -0.05 7.39 18.35
N LYS A 38 -0.01 7.01 19.64
CA LYS A 38 0.59 7.81 20.71
C LYS A 38 2.08 8.06 20.46
N ASP A 39 2.81 7.05 19.99
CA ASP A 39 4.24 7.17 19.67
C ASP A 39 4.49 8.15 18.51
N VAL A 40 3.67 8.09 17.46
CA VAL A 40 3.75 9.07 16.37
C VAL A 40 3.42 10.48 16.87
N TYR A 41 2.41 10.63 17.73
CA TYR A 41 2.06 11.92 18.32
C TYR A 41 3.20 12.51 19.15
N GLU A 42 3.82 11.72 20.03
CA GLU A 42 4.92 12.17 20.88
C GLU A 42 6.12 12.69 20.06
N ARG A 43 6.45 12.02 18.95
CA ARG A 43 7.52 12.47 18.05
C ARG A 43 7.19 13.77 17.34
N LEU A 44 5.90 14.02 17.07
CA LEU A 44 5.45 15.25 16.42
C LEU A 44 5.26 16.41 17.40
N ARG A 45 4.88 16.11 18.64
CA ARG A 45 4.61 17.08 19.70
C ARG A 45 5.18 16.61 21.04
N PRO A 46 6.51 16.73 21.24
CA PRO A 46 7.15 16.27 22.46
C PRO A 46 6.66 17.04 23.69
N GLY A 47 6.32 16.31 24.76
CA GLY A 47 5.90 16.89 26.04
C GLY A 47 4.42 17.29 26.14
N GLU A 48 3.64 17.20 25.07
CA GLU A 48 2.18 17.32 25.15
C GLU A 48 1.55 16.01 25.62
N PRO A 49 0.50 16.04 26.48
CA PRO A 49 -0.26 14.85 26.83
C PRO A 49 -0.82 14.18 25.57
N LYS A 50 -0.59 12.86 25.44
CA LYS A 50 -0.99 12.07 24.28
C LYS A 50 -2.17 11.14 24.62
N THR A 51 -3.21 11.18 23.80
CA THR A 51 -4.31 10.20 23.82
C THR A 51 -4.47 9.59 22.44
N ALA A 52 -5.07 8.39 22.34
CA ALA A 52 -5.30 7.75 21.04
C ALA A 52 -6.12 8.66 20.10
N ASP A 53 -7.17 9.28 20.62
CA ASP A 53 -8.06 10.17 19.85
C ASP A 53 -7.36 11.44 19.37
N SER A 54 -6.60 12.11 20.24
CA SER A 54 -5.84 13.31 19.85
C SER A 54 -4.78 12.98 18.80
N SER A 55 -4.15 11.80 18.93
CA SER A 55 -3.17 11.28 17.98
C SER A 55 -3.78 11.00 16.61
N ARG A 56 -4.93 10.34 16.60
CA ARG A 56 -5.72 10.07 15.39
C ARG A 56 -6.11 11.35 14.68
N ASN A 57 -6.68 12.30 15.42
CA ASN A 57 -7.12 13.59 14.90
C ASN A 57 -5.95 14.39 14.32
N LEU A 58 -4.78 14.36 14.96
CA LEU A 58 -3.58 15.02 14.45
C LEU A 58 -3.18 14.44 13.09
N LEU A 59 -3.11 13.12 12.95
CA LEU A 59 -2.72 12.47 11.70
C LEU A 59 -3.76 12.68 10.59
N ASN A 60 -5.04 12.58 10.92
CA ASN A 60 -6.12 12.86 9.98
C ASN A 60 -6.03 14.30 9.45
N ALA A 61 -5.97 15.28 10.36
CA ALA A 61 -5.84 16.69 10.00
C ALA A 61 -4.56 17.00 9.22
N ARG A 62 -3.47 16.26 9.46
CA ARG A 62 -2.18 16.53 8.80
C ARG A 62 -2.10 15.97 7.38
N PHE A 63 -2.69 14.80 7.10
CA PHE A 63 -2.49 14.10 5.83
C PHE A 63 -3.76 13.90 5.00
N PHE A 64 -4.91 13.77 5.66
CA PHE A 64 -6.15 13.31 5.03
C PHE A 64 -7.23 14.40 4.95
N ASP A 65 -7.08 15.53 5.66
CA ASP A 65 -7.98 16.68 5.58
C ASP A 65 -7.69 17.55 4.33
N PRO A 66 -8.63 17.67 3.37
CA PRO A 66 -8.44 18.45 2.14
C PRO A 66 -8.29 19.95 2.36
N LYS A 67 -8.63 20.48 3.54
CA LYS A 67 -8.39 21.89 3.89
C LYS A 67 -6.95 22.13 4.34
N ARG A 68 -6.24 21.08 4.75
CA ARG A 68 -4.90 21.18 5.37
C ARG A 68 -3.80 20.52 4.53
N TYR A 69 -4.17 19.61 3.62
CA TYR A 69 -3.25 18.93 2.74
C TYR A 69 -3.76 18.96 1.28
N ASP A 70 -2.95 19.48 0.37
CA ASP A 70 -3.28 19.55 -1.06
C ASP A 70 -2.04 19.25 -1.91
N LEU A 71 -2.05 18.13 -2.63
CA LEU A 71 -1.03 17.75 -3.62
C LEU A 71 -1.10 18.62 -4.88
N ALA A 72 -2.20 19.35 -5.09
CA ALA A 72 -2.62 19.88 -6.36
C ALA A 72 -2.72 18.81 -7.46
N ASN A 73 -3.21 19.20 -8.64
CA ASN A 73 -3.37 18.27 -9.77
C ASN A 73 -2.01 17.67 -10.19
N VAL A 74 -0.95 18.49 -10.17
CA VAL A 74 0.39 18.05 -10.57
C VAL A 74 0.98 17.07 -9.56
N GLY A 75 0.78 17.27 -8.25
CA GLY A 75 1.27 16.33 -7.24
C GLY A 75 0.52 15.01 -7.29
N ARG A 76 -0.82 15.03 -7.42
CA ARG A 76 -1.63 13.82 -7.60
C ARG A 76 -1.20 13.05 -8.86
N TYR A 77 -0.98 13.74 -9.98
CA TYR A 77 -0.44 13.12 -11.21
C TYR A 77 0.91 12.44 -10.97
N LYS A 78 1.85 13.12 -10.28
CA LYS A 78 3.19 12.57 -10.01
C LYS A 78 3.13 11.34 -9.08
N VAL A 79 2.29 11.37 -8.05
CA VAL A 79 2.08 10.22 -7.15
C VAL A 79 1.52 9.04 -7.92
N ASN A 80 0.43 9.24 -8.67
CA ASN A 80 -0.19 8.18 -9.47
C ASN A 80 0.81 7.59 -10.48
N LYS A 81 1.55 8.43 -11.20
CA LYS A 81 2.58 7.96 -12.15
C LYS A 81 3.70 7.17 -11.48
N LYS A 82 4.10 7.56 -10.26
CA LYS A 82 5.18 6.88 -9.52
C LYS A 82 4.73 5.52 -8.97
N LEU A 83 3.47 5.41 -8.57
CA LEU A 83 2.88 4.21 -7.96
C LEU A 83 2.15 3.32 -8.97
N ASP A 84 2.09 3.72 -10.24
CA ASP A 84 1.49 2.97 -11.32
C ASP A 84 2.23 1.63 -11.56
N LEU A 85 1.48 0.53 -11.48
CA LEU A 85 1.97 -0.82 -11.75
C LEU A 85 2.56 -0.96 -13.15
N LYS A 86 2.01 -0.26 -14.16
CA LYS A 86 2.53 -0.31 -15.53
C LYS A 86 3.99 0.14 -15.62
N THR A 87 4.37 1.11 -14.78
CA THR A 87 5.75 1.59 -14.72
C THR A 87 6.60 0.71 -13.82
N ARG A 88 6.07 0.23 -12.69
CA ARG A 88 6.83 -0.53 -11.69
C ARG A 88 7.12 -1.97 -12.09
N LEU A 89 6.26 -2.57 -12.90
CA LEU A 89 6.36 -3.97 -13.30
C LEU A 89 7.28 -4.21 -14.50
N LEU A 90 7.63 -3.17 -15.24
CA LEU A 90 8.45 -3.29 -16.44
C LEU A 90 9.80 -3.94 -16.14
N ASN A 91 10.15 -4.94 -16.95
CA ASN A 91 11.35 -5.78 -16.85
C ASN A 91 11.42 -6.67 -15.60
N LEU A 92 10.32 -6.84 -14.86
CA LEU A 92 10.22 -7.81 -13.77
C LEU A 92 9.68 -9.14 -14.28
N THR A 93 9.96 -10.22 -13.55
CA THR A 93 9.45 -11.56 -13.85
C THR A 93 8.26 -11.86 -12.95
N LEU A 94 7.12 -12.27 -13.52
CA LEU A 94 5.94 -12.61 -12.73
C LEU A 94 6.16 -13.83 -11.84
N ALA A 95 5.68 -13.74 -10.59
CA ALA A 95 5.67 -14.85 -9.64
C ALA A 95 4.28 -15.51 -9.54
N GLU A 96 3.27 -14.97 -10.21
CA GLU A 96 1.93 -15.54 -10.31
C GLU A 96 1.40 -15.47 -11.75
N THR A 97 0.43 -16.33 -12.07
CA THR A 97 -0.28 -16.28 -13.34
C THR A 97 -1.39 -15.24 -13.24
N LEU A 98 -1.39 -14.27 -14.15
CA LEU A 98 -2.41 -13.23 -14.21
C LEU A 98 -3.57 -13.70 -15.08
N VAL A 99 -4.78 -13.61 -14.54
CA VAL A 99 -6.01 -14.09 -15.15
C VAL A 99 -6.99 -12.94 -15.24
N ASP A 100 -7.71 -12.87 -16.35
CA ASP A 100 -8.79 -11.90 -16.52
C ASP A 100 -9.96 -12.26 -15.58
N PRO A 101 -10.38 -11.36 -14.68
CA PRO A 101 -11.47 -11.63 -13.75
C PRO A 101 -12.83 -11.81 -14.43
N GLU A 102 -13.04 -11.28 -15.64
CA GLU A 102 -14.32 -11.40 -16.36
C GLU A 102 -14.43 -12.70 -17.16
N THR A 103 -13.36 -13.04 -17.89
CA THR A 103 -13.37 -14.19 -18.81
C THR A 103 -12.77 -15.46 -18.21
N GLY A 104 -11.91 -15.33 -17.18
CA GLY A 104 -11.13 -16.42 -16.62
C GLY A 104 -9.96 -16.88 -17.50
N GLU A 105 -9.65 -16.15 -18.57
CA GLU A 105 -8.54 -16.47 -19.46
C GLU A 105 -7.19 -16.01 -18.88
N ILE A 106 -6.14 -16.78 -19.16
CA ILE A 106 -4.77 -16.43 -18.75
C ILE A 106 -4.29 -15.27 -19.62
N ILE A 107 -4.01 -14.13 -18.99
CA ILE A 107 -3.43 -12.96 -19.65
C ILE A 107 -1.91 -13.17 -19.80
N VAL A 108 -1.25 -13.55 -18.70
CA VAL A 108 0.20 -13.77 -18.66
C VAL A 108 0.54 -14.90 -17.69
N GLU A 109 1.39 -15.83 -18.11
CA GLU A 109 1.82 -16.96 -17.27
C GLU A 109 2.91 -16.59 -16.26
N LYS A 110 2.89 -17.26 -15.10
CA LYS A 110 3.99 -17.20 -14.10
C LYS A 110 5.33 -17.47 -14.78
N GLY A 111 6.35 -16.70 -14.41
CA GLY A 111 7.71 -16.81 -14.96
C GLY A 111 7.95 -15.96 -16.22
N THR A 112 6.92 -15.32 -16.77
CA THR A 112 7.08 -14.41 -17.91
C THR A 112 7.75 -13.11 -17.48
N VAL A 113 8.72 -12.65 -18.28
CA VAL A 113 9.33 -11.33 -18.14
C VAL A 113 8.43 -10.27 -18.76
N LEU A 114 8.08 -9.26 -17.98
CA LEU A 114 7.19 -8.17 -18.36
C LEU A 114 7.92 -7.14 -19.23
N THR A 115 8.10 -7.47 -20.50
CA THR A 115 8.64 -6.56 -21.52
C THR A 115 7.62 -5.51 -21.95
N HIS A 116 8.04 -4.49 -22.71
CA HIS A 116 7.13 -3.49 -23.26
C HIS A 116 5.94 -4.10 -24.02
N GLN A 117 6.16 -5.15 -24.81
CA GLN A 117 5.11 -5.80 -25.59
C GLN A 117 4.08 -6.52 -24.70
N VAL A 118 4.53 -7.19 -23.63
CA VAL A 118 3.64 -7.83 -22.65
C VAL A 118 2.90 -6.78 -21.81
N MET A 119 3.56 -5.65 -21.52
CA MET A 119 2.91 -4.56 -20.80
C MET A 119 1.82 -3.87 -21.63
N GLU A 120 1.95 -3.80 -22.95
CA GLU A 120 0.88 -3.29 -23.83
C GLU A 120 -0.39 -4.14 -23.76
N THR A 121 -0.25 -5.48 -23.67
CA THR A 121 -1.42 -6.38 -23.52
C THR A 121 -1.98 -6.35 -22.09
N LEU A 122 -1.13 -6.18 -21.08
CA LEU A 122 -1.52 -6.18 -19.67
C LEU A 122 -2.10 -4.84 -19.19
N ALA A 123 -1.68 -3.71 -19.79
CA ALA A 123 -2.05 -2.37 -19.35
C ALA A 123 -3.57 -2.11 -19.26
N PRO A 124 -4.42 -2.53 -20.23
CA PRO A 124 -5.86 -2.34 -20.13
C PRO A 124 -6.47 -3.05 -18.92
N PHE A 125 -5.98 -4.23 -18.59
CA PHE A 125 -6.46 -4.98 -17.42
C PHE A 125 -6.03 -4.30 -16.11
N ILE A 126 -4.80 -3.81 -16.04
CA ILE A 126 -4.33 -3.02 -14.89
C ILE A 126 -5.20 -1.76 -14.73
N ASP A 127 -5.53 -1.07 -15.82
CA ASP A 127 -6.37 0.13 -15.77
C ASP A 127 -7.81 -0.17 -15.34
N ASN A 128 -8.27 -1.41 -15.54
CA ASN A 128 -9.58 -1.92 -15.08
C ASN A 128 -9.54 -2.57 -13.69
N GLY A 129 -8.46 -2.43 -12.92
CA GLY A 129 -8.40 -2.95 -11.55
C GLY A 129 -8.00 -4.42 -11.45
N LEU A 130 -7.17 -4.93 -12.37
CA LEU A 130 -6.59 -6.28 -12.25
C LEU A 130 -5.95 -6.48 -10.88
N ASN A 131 -6.22 -7.65 -10.27
CA ASN A 131 -5.74 -8.06 -8.95
C ASN A 131 -5.97 -7.00 -7.85
N SER A 132 -7.12 -6.31 -7.91
CA SER A 132 -7.53 -5.41 -6.83
C SER A 132 -7.88 -6.16 -5.56
N VAL A 133 -7.28 -5.74 -4.44
CA VAL A 133 -7.56 -6.20 -3.09
C VAL A 133 -8.12 -5.03 -2.29
N THR A 134 -9.23 -5.25 -1.58
CA THR A 134 -9.84 -4.23 -0.72
C THR A 134 -9.55 -4.55 0.74
N TYR A 135 -8.88 -3.63 1.41
CA TYR A 135 -8.61 -3.70 2.84
C TYR A 135 -9.64 -2.88 3.63
N TYR A 136 -10.03 -3.42 4.78
CA TYR A 136 -10.98 -2.82 5.70
C TYR A 136 -10.24 -2.44 6.98
N PRO A 137 -9.88 -1.16 7.16
CA PRO A 137 -9.18 -0.71 8.37
C PRO A 137 -10.01 -1.00 9.62
N SER A 138 -9.33 -1.25 10.73
CA SER A 138 -9.98 -1.34 12.04
C SER A 138 -10.62 -0.01 12.43
N GLU A 139 -11.65 -0.07 13.27
CA GLU A 139 -12.29 1.13 13.86
C GLU A 139 -11.31 2.00 14.63
N ASP A 140 -10.19 1.45 15.10
CA ASP A 140 -9.14 2.18 15.82
C ASP A 140 -8.17 2.95 14.90
N GLY A 141 -8.33 2.85 13.58
CA GLY A 141 -7.43 3.45 12.58
C GLY A 141 -7.64 4.95 12.33
N VAL A 142 -6.65 5.62 11.74
CA VAL A 142 -6.76 7.05 11.37
C VAL A 142 -7.82 7.31 10.30
N VAL A 143 -7.94 6.37 9.37
CA VAL A 143 -8.95 6.35 8.32
C VAL A 143 -9.63 4.99 8.40
N THR A 144 -10.95 5.00 8.45
CA THR A 144 -11.79 3.79 8.60
C THR A 144 -12.45 3.38 7.30
N ASP A 145 -12.44 4.25 6.29
CA ASP A 145 -12.98 3.95 4.98
C ASP A 145 -12.21 2.79 4.32
N PRO A 146 -12.91 1.84 3.67
CA PRO A 146 -12.26 0.80 2.90
C PRO A 146 -11.33 1.38 1.84
N MET A 147 -10.21 0.71 1.61
CA MET A 147 -9.25 1.12 0.59
C MET A 147 -8.94 -0.04 -0.34
N THR A 148 -8.90 0.26 -1.64
CA THR A 148 -8.55 -0.71 -2.67
C THR A 148 -7.16 -0.40 -3.18
N VAL A 149 -6.33 -1.44 -3.28
CA VAL A 149 -5.00 -1.38 -3.91
C VAL A 149 -4.90 -2.51 -4.93
N GLN A 150 -3.95 -2.43 -5.85
CA GLN A 150 -3.66 -3.52 -6.76
C GLN A 150 -2.36 -4.20 -6.32
N VAL A 151 -2.35 -5.52 -6.28
CA VAL A 151 -1.17 -6.28 -5.83
C VAL A 151 -0.81 -7.30 -6.90
N ILE A 152 0.42 -7.22 -7.39
CA ILE A 152 0.98 -8.21 -8.34
C ILE A 152 2.29 -8.76 -7.77
N LYS A 153 2.40 -10.08 -7.72
CA LYS A 153 3.58 -10.80 -7.24
C LYS A 153 4.60 -10.97 -8.36
N VAL A 154 5.85 -10.59 -8.07
CA VAL A 154 6.99 -10.74 -8.98
C VAL A 154 8.15 -11.40 -8.26
N PHE A 155 9.07 -11.98 -9.00
CA PHE A 155 10.36 -12.41 -8.45
C PHE A 155 11.26 -11.19 -8.22
N SER A 156 11.96 -11.19 -7.09
CA SER A 156 12.93 -10.14 -6.75
C SER A 156 14.08 -10.13 -7.77
N PRO A 157 14.43 -8.96 -8.35
CA PRO A 157 15.58 -8.85 -9.25
C PRO A 157 16.92 -9.22 -8.60
N ARG A 158 17.00 -9.16 -7.27
CA ARG A 158 18.20 -9.49 -6.50
C ARG A 158 18.25 -10.96 -6.07
N ASP A 159 17.09 -11.60 -6.00
CA ASP A 159 16.92 -12.95 -5.46
C ASP A 159 15.78 -13.66 -6.22
N PRO A 160 16.08 -14.41 -7.28
CA PRO A 160 15.06 -15.00 -8.15
C PRO A 160 14.17 -16.07 -7.48
N GLU A 161 14.55 -16.61 -6.32
CA GLU A 161 13.70 -17.56 -5.58
C GLU A 161 12.67 -16.85 -4.69
N ARG A 162 12.83 -15.54 -4.49
CA ARG A 162 12.02 -14.75 -3.59
C ARG A 162 10.92 -14.00 -4.31
N GLU A 163 9.69 -14.24 -3.90
CA GLU A 163 8.51 -13.50 -4.34
C GLU A 163 8.37 -12.19 -3.55
N VAL A 164 8.01 -11.11 -4.25
CA VAL A 164 7.74 -9.79 -3.67
C VAL A 164 6.46 -9.20 -4.24
N ASN A 165 5.72 -8.51 -3.38
CA ASN A 165 4.49 -7.81 -3.77
C ASN A 165 4.86 -6.45 -4.38
N VAL A 166 4.43 -6.19 -5.60
CA VAL A 166 4.43 -4.85 -6.19
C VAL A 166 3.02 -4.29 -6.06
N ILE A 167 2.89 -3.20 -5.31
CA ILE A 167 1.59 -2.64 -4.96
C ILE A 167 1.36 -1.34 -5.76
N GLY A 168 0.19 -1.24 -6.37
CA GLY A 168 -0.32 -0.04 -7.02
C GLY A 168 -1.36 0.66 -6.16
N ASN A 169 -1.46 1.98 -6.28
CA ASN A 169 -2.41 2.77 -5.49
C ASN A 169 -3.87 2.72 -6.02
N GLY A 170 -4.16 1.88 -7.03
CA GLY A 170 -5.51 1.67 -7.54
C GLY A 170 -6.12 2.86 -8.28
N TYR A 171 -5.29 3.76 -8.82
CA TYR A 171 -5.70 4.96 -9.57
C TYR A 171 -6.80 5.78 -8.90
N PRO A 172 -6.51 6.42 -7.75
CA PRO A 172 -7.48 7.28 -7.10
C PRO A 172 -7.94 8.39 -8.05
N GLU A 173 -9.22 8.75 -7.95
CA GLU A 173 -9.84 9.78 -8.80
C GLU A 173 -9.00 11.07 -8.84
N ALA A 174 -8.90 11.68 -10.01
CA ALA A 174 -8.11 12.91 -10.21
C ALA A 174 -8.59 14.10 -9.35
N ALA A 175 -9.85 14.07 -8.89
CA ALA A 175 -10.41 15.06 -7.98
C ALA A 175 -9.83 14.97 -6.55
N VAL A 176 -9.28 13.82 -6.16
CA VAL A 176 -8.69 13.60 -4.84
C VAL A 176 -7.29 14.20 -4.78
N LYS A 177 -7.17 15.32 -4.07
CA LYS A 177 -5.89 16.03 -3.93
C LYS A 177 -5.17 15.79 -2.60
N THR A 178 -5.78 15.12 -1.63
CA THR A 178 -5.11 14.67 -0.40
C THR A 178 -4.37 13.37 -0.63
N VAL A 179 -3.35 13.05 0.16
CA VAL A 179 -2.80 11.68 0.21
C VAL A 179 -3.90 10.71 0.65
N ARG A 180 -3.86 9.47 0.16
CA ARG A 180 -4.73 8.37 0.59
C ARG A 180 -3.90 7.28 1.27
N PRO A 181 -4.49 6.51 2.21
CA PRO A 181 -3.82 5.34 2.77
C PRO A 181 -3.32 4.35 1.71
N ALA A 182 -4.06 4.18 0.61
CA ALA A 182 -3.63 3.39 -0.55
C ALA A 182 -2.32 3.89 -1.19
N ASP A 183 -2.11 5.21 -1.25
CA ASP A 183 -0.84 5.79 -1.73
C ASP A 183 0.33 5.42 -0.81
N ILE A 184 0.07 5.41 0.51
CA ILE A 184 1.08 5.10 1.53
C ILE A 184 1.47 3.63 1.46
N ILE A 185 0.50 2.72 1.42
CA ILE A 185 0.76 1.28 1.30
C ILE A 185 1.51 0.97 0.00
N ALA A 186 1.07 1.57 -1.11
CA ALA A 186 1.73 1.37 -2.39
C ALA A 186 3.15 1.94 -2.45
N SER A 187 3.55 2.87 -1.57
CA SER A 187 4.87 3.50 -1.64
C SER A 187 6.05 2.61 -1.22
N MET A 188 5.77 1.48 -0.57
CA MET A 188 6.77 0.54 -0.06
C MET A 188 7.37 -0.34 -1.16
#